data_AF-A0AA90QLJ7-F1
#
_entry.id   AF-A0AA90QLJ7-F1
#
_cell.length_a   1.000
_cell.length_b   1.000
_cell.length_c   1.000
_cell.angle_alpha   90.00
_cell.angle_beta   90.00
_cell.angle_gamma   90.00
#
_symmetry.space_group_name_H-M   'P 1'
#
loop_
_entity.id
_entity.type
_entity.pdbx_description
1 polymer ?
#
loop_
_entity_poly.entity_id
_entity_poly.type
_entity_poly.pdbx_seq_one_letter_code
_entity_poly.pdbx_strand_id
1 'polypeptide(L)'
;MVILSGRAAIALWTAISPTASMTKRYHFPGRGLRRDIVVCRRVGDPQPWRAGYIFTKQFRFIAYHSVPSGLPGTDQFLFHFYFTAMSPSKRTSTVIMLLIFAVTWINPPWPVEQALHSSLTLAGFALLWKFSRRGGLTDLDFLLIAVFLSVHSIAARWLYSNVPYDAWGQALFHFSIDQSFGWTRNHFDRLVHFLFGLCFTPGAISYLTSRRGLSVRLGFYIAVSAVMVTSLWYEWFEFAVAMTLSSEDAESYNGQQGDMWDAHKDMLLATLGSLVWAWSALRAPSGGRRPHAGVEQ
;
A
#
# COMPACT_ATOMS: atom_id res chain seq x y z
N MET A 1 -16.75 2.08 -5.93
CA MET A 1 -17.55 0.85 -6.17
C MET A 1 -18.08 0.94 -7.60
N VAL A 2 -17.41 0.31 -8.56
CA VAL A 2 -17.89 0.32 -9.96
C VAL A 2 -18.90 -0.80 -10.13
N ILE A 3 -20.15 -0.42 -10.40
CA ILE A 3 -21.24 -1.34 -10.74
C ILE A 3 -21.13 -1.61 -12.23
N LEU A 4 -20.51 -2.73 -12.63
CA LEU A 4 -20.64 -3.20 -14.01
C LEU A 4 -22.05 -3.74 -14.21
N SER A 5 -22.74 -3.26 -15.25
CA SER A 5 -23.99 -3.86 -15.69
C SER A 5 -23.73 -5.30 -16.12
N GLY A 6 -24.70 -6.21 -15.93
CA GLY A 6 -24.55 -7.61 -16.32
C GLY A 6 -24.15 -7.81 -17.79
N ARG A 7 -24.50 -6.85 -18.67
CA ARG A 7 -24.10 -6.86 -20.08
C ARG A 7 -22.61 -6.58 -20.30
N ALA A 8 -22.01 -5.69 -19.51
CA ALA A 8 -20.59 -5.36 -19.59
C ALA A 8 -19.71 -6.52 -19.10
N ALA A 9 -20.14 -7.21 -18.04
CA ALA A 9 -19.45 -8.43 -17.56
C ALA A 9 -19.53 -9.58 -18.58
N ILE A 10 -20.65 -9.72 -19.29
CA ILE A 10 -20.83 -10.72 -20.35
C ILE A 10 -19.93 -10.42 -21.54
N ALA A 11 -19.91 -9.17 -22.03
CA ALA A 11 -19.07 -8.76 -23.16
C ALA A 11 -17.57 -8.95 -22.88
N LEU A 12 -17.15 -8.69 -21.63
CA LEU A 12 -15.78 -8.91 -21.18
C LEU A 12 -15.41 -10.39 -21.17
N TRP A 13 -16.34 -11.27 -20.76
CA TRP A 13 -16.12 -12.72 -20.71
C TRP A 13 -16.05 -13.37 -22.09
N THR A 14 -16.94 -12.98 -23.02
CA THR A 14 -16.88 -13.46 -24.42
C THR A 14 -15.61 -13.02 -25.14
N ALA A 15 -15.05 -11.85 -24.80
CA ALA A 15 -13.78 -11.39 -25.36
C ALA A 15 -12.57 -12.23 -24.90
N ILE A 16 -12.61 -12.82 -23.71
CA ILE A 16 -11.48 -13.56 -23.10
C ILE A 16 -11.57 -15.07 -23.36
N SER A 17 -12.75 -15.60 -23.70
CA SER A 17 -12.95 -17.02 -24.00
C SER A 17 -13.94 -17.20 -25.15
N PRO A 18 -13.48 -17.12 -26.42
CA PRO A 18 -14.36 -17.23 -27.60
C PRO A 18 -15.09 -18.57 -27.73
N THR A 19 -14.72 -19.59 -26.93
CA THR A 19 -15.35 -20.92 -26.87
C THR A 19 -16.25 -21.13 -25.64
N ALA A 20 -16.61 -20.08 -24.90
CA ALA A 20 -17.51 -20.18 -23.75
C ALA A 20 -18.97 -20.00 -24.16
N SER A 21 -19.85 -20.91 -23.74
CA SER A 21 -21.30 -20.76 -23.90
C SER A 21 -21.98 -20.56 -22.54
N MET A 22 -22.98 -19.66 -22.52
CA MET A 22 -23.76 -19.36 -21.32
C MET A 22 -24.72 -20.52 -21.06
N THR A 23 -24.59 -21.23 -19.93
CA THR A 23 -25.30 -22.50 -19.76
C THR A 23 -26.56 -22.42 -18.90
N LYS A 24 -26.73 -21.42 -18.02
CA LYS A 24 -28.02 -21.20 -17.30
C LYS A 24 -28.06 -19.91 -16.49
N ARG A 25 -29.24 -19.31 -16.40
CA ARG A 25 -29.59 -18.24 -15.46
C ARG A 25 -30.51 -18.85 -14.40
N TYR A 26 -30.08 -18.90 -13.14
CA TYR A 26 -30.88 -19.47 -12.06
C TYR A 26 -31.63 -18.39 -11.31
N HIS A 27 -32.94 -18.57 -11.14
CA HIS A 27 -33.79 -17.74 -10.30
C HIS A 27 -34.22 -18.55 -9.09
N PHE A 28 -33.82 -18.13 -7.88
CA PHE A 28 -34.25 -18.75 -6.63
C PHE A 28 -35.30 -17.86 -5.96
N PRO A 29 -36.58 -18.28 -5.93
CA PRO A 29 -37.61 -17.56 -5.20
C PRO A 29 -37.53 -17.95 -3.71
N GLY A 30 -37.04 -17.04 -2.86
CA GLY A 30 -37.02 -17.23 -1.42
C GLY A 30 -36.07 -16.27 -0.70
N ARG A 31 -36.63 -15.45 0.21
CA ARG A 31 -35.96 -14.42 1.04
C ARG A 31 -35.37 -13.23 0.27
N GLY A 32 -36.23 -12.34 -0.25
CA GLY A 32 -35.98 -10.88 -0.41
C GLY A 32 -34.77 -10.38 -1.21
N LEU A 33 -33.89 -11.25 -1.70
CA LEU A 33 -32.65 -10.93 -2.40
C LEU A 33 -32.67 -11.69 -3.74
N ARG A 34 -33.00 -10.97 -4.82
CA ARG A 34 -32.85 -11.49 -6.19
C ARG A 34 -31.36 -11.79 -6.43
N ARG A 35 -30.97 -13.05 -6.42
CA ARG A 35 -29.62 -13.50 -6.78
C ARG A 35 -29.65 -14.02 -8.22
N ASP A 36 -29.21 -13.19 -9.18
CA ASP A 36 -29.00 -13.63 -10.54
C ASP A 36 -27.60 -14.27 -10.61
N ILE A 37 -27.52 -15.60 -10.62
CA ILE A 37 -26.25 -16.33 -10.76
C ILE A 37 -26.01 -16.58 -12.25
N VAL A 38 -24.90 -16.07 -12.78
CA VAL A 38 -24.41 -16.36 -14.13
C VAL A 38 -23.28 -17.38 -14.01
N VAL A 39 -23.48 -18.58 -14.55
CA VAL A 39 -22.46 -19.64 -14.60
C VAL A 39 -22.02 -19.81 -16.05
N CYS A 40 -20.71 -19.73 -16.31
CA CYS A 40 -20.13 -19.93 -17.64
C CYS A 40 -19.43 -21.29 -17.72
N ARG A 41 -19.58 -22.00 -18.86
CA ARG A 41 -18.89 -23.27 -19.15
C ARG A 41 -18.04 -23.12 -20.42
N ARG A 42 -16.88 -23.78 -20.47
CA ARG A 42 -16.11 -23.95 -21.72
C ARG A 42 -16.79 -25.05 -22.55
N VAL A 43 -17.07 -24.79 -23.83
CA VAL A 43 -17.65 -25.78 -24.73
C VAL A 43 -16.67 -26.96 -24.88
N GLY A 44 -17.13 -28.19 -24.58
CA GLY A 44 -16.34 -29.42 -24.74
C GLY A 44 -15.69 -30.01 -23.47
N ASP A 45 -15.84 -29.40 -22.28
CA ASP A 45 -15.26 -29.96 -21.03
C ASP A 45 -16.16 -31.07 -20.44
N PRO A 46 -15.67 -32.34 -20.33
CA PRO A 46 -16.43 -33.46 -19.79
C PRO A 46 -16.63 -33.39 -18.26
N GLN A 47 -15.86 -32.56 -17.54
CA GLN A 47 -15.99 -32.40 -16.08
C GLN A 47 -16.67 -31.05 -15.74
N PRO A 48 -17.89 -31.03 -15.18
CA PRO A 48 -18.71 -29.80 -15.25
C PRO A 48 -18.33 -28.66 -14.28
N TRP A 49 -17.34 -28.85 -13.38
CA TRP A 49 -17.31 -28.08 -12.12
C TRP A 49 -15.98 -27.43 -11.72
N ARG A 50 -14.95 -27.36 -12.58
CA ARG A 50 -13.63 -26.85 -12.15
C ARG A 50 -13.45 -25.33 -12.17
N ALA A 51 -14.33 -24.55 -12.81
CA ALA A 51 -14.22 -23.08 -12.81
C ALA A 51 -15.60 -22.40 -12.97
N GLY A 52 -16.29 -22.15 -11.86
CA GLY A 52 -17.54 -21.38 -11.83
C GLY A 52 -17.31 -19.98 -11.29
N TYR A 53 -17.59 -18.95 -12.09
CA TYR A 53 -17.68 -17.57 -11.59
C TYR A 53 -19.09 -17.34 -11.08
N ILE A 54 -19.25 -16.93 -9.82
CA ILE A 54 -20.56 -16.60 -9.24
C ILE A 54 -20.64 -15.09 -9.12
N PHE A 55 -21.53 -14.47 -9.91
CA PHE A 55 -21.94 -13.09 -9.71
C PHE A 55 -23.21 -13.07 -8.87
N THR A 56 -23.25 -12.28 -7.79
CA THR A 56 -24.49 -12.00 -7.07
C THR A 56 -24.68 -10.48 -6.92
N LYS A 57 -25.95 -10.03 -6.83
CA LYS A 57 -26.31 -8.60 -6.72
C LYS A 57 -25.79 -7.89 -5.45
N GLN A 58 -25.20 -8.61 -4.51
CA GLN A 58 -24.36 -8.02 -3.47
C GLN A 58 -22.89 -8.29 -3.85
N PHE A 59 -22.21 -7.24 -4.30
CA PHE A 59 -20.88 -7.23 -4.90
C PHE A 59 -19.78 -7.80 -3.98
N ARG A 60 -19.72 -9.12 -3.84
CA ARG A 60 -18.52 -9.88 -3.49
C ARG A 60 -18.17 -10.76 -4.66
N PHE A 61 -17.00 -10.51 -5.24
CA PHE A 61 -16.37 -11.43 -6.17
C PHE A 61 -15.93 -12.65 -5.36
N ILE A 62 -16.68 -13.76 -5.43
CA ILE A 62 -16.19 -15.05 -4.96
C ILE A 62 -15.55 -15.70 -6.18
N ALA A 63 -14.29 -15.40 -6.42
CA ALA A 63 -13.47 -16.26 -7.25
C ALA A 63 -13.33 -17.59 -6.48
N TYR A 64 -14.09 -18.61 -6.89
CA TYR A 64 -13.76 -19.97 -6.48
C TYR A 64 -12.35 -20.26 -6.97
N HIS A 65 -11.55 -20.82 -6.07
CA HIS A 65 -10.12 -21.09 -6.25
C HIS A 65 -9.75 -21.54 -7.67
N SER A 66 -8.58 -21.07 -8.12
CA SER A 66 -7.80 -21.55 -9.26
C SER A 66 -8.02 -20.81 -10.59
N VAL A 67 -7.56 -19.55 -10.68
CA VAL A 67 -6.89 -19.15 -11.94
C VAL A 67 -5.51 -19.80 -11.85
N PRO A 68 -5.13 -20.73 -12.76
CA PRO A 68 -3.80 -21.31 -12.75
C PRO A 68 -2.78 -20.19 -12.87
N SER A 69 -1.93 -20.02 -11.86
CA SER A 69 -0.72 -19.21 -11.97
C SER A 69 0.17 -19.85 -13.03
N GLY A 70 0.54 -19.11 -14.09
CA GLY A 70 1.48 -19.59 -15.10
C GLY A 70 0.97 -19.64 -16.55
N LEU A 71 -0.24 -19.14 -16.85
CA LEU A 71 -0.61 -18.86 -18.24
C LEU A 71 -0.05 -17.49 -18.66
N PRO A 72 0.60 -17.35 -19.83
CA PRO A 72 1.07 -16.06 -20.32
C PRO A 72 -0.06 -15.01 -20.31
N GLY A 73 0.14 -13.91 -19.59
CA GLY A 73 -0.83 -12.81 -19.50
C GLY A 73 -1.78 -12.82 -18.29
N THR A 74 -1.77 -13.85 -17.42
CA THR A 74 -2.61 -13.85 -16.21
C THR A 74 -2.28 -12.70 -15.27
N ASP A 75 -1.01 -12.34 -15.14
CA ASP A 75 -0.58 -11.30 -14.20
C ASP A 75 -0.96 -9.90 -14.69
N GLN A 76 -0.82 -9.64 -16.00
CA GLN A 76 -1.28 -8.39 -16.63
C GLN A 76 -2.81 -8.27 -16.53
N PHE A 77 -3.54 -9.35 -16.76
CA PHE A 77 -4.99 -9.39 -16.62
C PHE A 77 -5.44 -9.12 -15.17
N LEU A 78 -4.82 -9.78 -14.19
CA LEU A 78 -5.13 -9.60 -12.77
C LEU A 78 -4.79 -8.17 -12.29
N PHE A 79 -3.68 -7.60 -12.79
CA PHE A 79 -3.34 -6.22 -12.49
C PHE A 79 -4.38 -5.26 -13.06
N HIS A 80 -4.71 -5.36 -14.35
CA HIS A 80 -5.67 -4.48 -15.01
C HIS A 80 -7.08 -4.60 -14.40
N PHE A 81 -7.55 -5.82 -14.15
CA PHE A 81 -8.85 -6.07 -13.51
C PHE A 81 -8.92 -5.47 -12.11
N TYR A 82 -7.89 -5.68 -11.29
CA TYR A 82 -7.89 -5.13 -9.95
C TYR A 82 -7.76 -3.61 -9.95
N PHE A 83 -6.88 -3.05 -10.79
CA PHE A 83 -6.72 -1.62 -10.96
C PHE A 83 -8.04 -0.95 -11.33
N THR A 84 -8.77 -1.49 -12.31
CA THR A 84 -10.07 -0.95 -12.73
C THR A 84 -11.17 -1.12 -11.68
N ALA A 85 -11.07 -2.14 -10.82
CA ALA A 85 -11.99 -2.38 -9.70
C ALA A 85 -11.75 -1.46 -8.48
N MET A 86 -10.58 -0.82 -8.37
CA MET A 86 -10.27 0.13 -7.29
C MET A 86 -11.21 1.35 -7.29
N SER A 87 -11.32 2.00 -6.13
CA SER A 87 -11.92 3.33 -6.05
C SER A 87 -11.16 4.33 -6.95
N PRO A 88 -11.83 5.39 -7.46
CA PRO A 88 -11.16 6.43 -8.23
C PRO A 88 -9.95 7.04 -7.51
N SER A 89 -10.06 7.28 -6.19
CA SER A 89 -8.97 7.81 -5.36
C SER A 89 -7.71 6.93 -5.42
N LYS A 90 -7.84 5.62 -5.16
CA LYS A 90 -6.72 4.66 -5.18
C LYS A 90 -6.06 4.56 -6.55
N ARG A 91 -6.85 4.62 -7.63
CA ARG A 91 -6.32 4.67 -9.00
C ARG A 91 -5.50 5.94 -9.22
N THR A 92 -6.07 7.11 -8.90
CA THR A 92 -5.38 8.39 -9.05
C THR A 92 -4.10 8.44 -8.23
N SER A 93 -4.14 8.02 -6.96
CA SER A 93 -2.94 7.95 -6.10
C SER A 93 -1.87 7.02 -6.68
N THR A 94 -2.27 5.87 -7.23
CA THR A 94 -1.33 4.93 -7.87
C THR A 94 -0.69 5.55 -9.10
N VAL A 95 -1.48 6.20 -9.97
CA VAL A 95 -0.94 6.86 -11.18
C VAL A 95 0.03 7.96 -10.80
N ILE A 96 -0.34 8.83 -9.86
CA ILE A 96 0.54 9.92 -9.39
C ILE A 96 1.84 9.35 -8.83
N MET A 97 1.77 8.35 -7.95
CA MET A 97 2.95 7.71 -7.37
C MET A 97 3.85 7.10 -8.44
N LEU A 98 3.29 6.39 -9.43
CA LEU A 98 4.05 5.80 -10.53
C LEU A 98 4.67 6.85 -11.46
N LEU A 99 3.98 7.96 -11.69
CA LEU A 99 4.52 9.09 -12.45
C LEU A 99 5.69 9.75 -11.71
N ILE A 100 5.55 9.99 -10.41
CA ILE A 100 6.63 10.52 -9.58
C ILE A 100 7.83 9.58 -9.62
N PHE A 101 7.61 8.27 -9.41
CA PHE A 101 8.67 7.27 -9.54
C PHE A 101 9.33 7.32 -10.92
N ALA A 102 8.57 7.34 -12.02
CA ALA A 102 9.14 7.41 -13.36
C ALA A 102 9.96 8.68 -13.59
N VAL A 103 9.49 9.84 -13.11
CA VAL A 103 10.21 11.11 -13.20
C VAL A 103 11.51 11.07 -12.41
N THR A 104 11.54 10.43 -11.24
CA THR A 104 12.78 10.33 -10.46
C THR A 104 13.86 9.48 -11.14
N TRP A 105 13.51 8.71 -12.18
CA TRP A 105 14.45 7.95 -13.01
C TRP A 105 14.91 8.67 -14.28
N ILE A 106 14.47 9.91 -14.53
CA ILE A 106 14.97 10.72 -15.65
C ILE A 106 16.34 11.27 -15.28
N ASN A 107 17.41 10.77 -15.91
CA ASN A 107 18.79 11.20 -15.68
C ASN A 107 19.15 11.32 -14.18
N PRO A 108 19.11 10.22 -13.41
CA PRO A 108 19.42 10.25 -11.98
C PRO A 108 20.91 10.53 -11.76
N PRO A 109 21.29 11.31 -10.74
CA PRO A 109 22.71 11.59 -10.47
C PRO A 109 23.49 10.33 -10.08
N TRP A 110 22.83 9.41 -9.35
CA TRP A 110 23.41 8.17 -8.80
C TRP A 110 22.50 6.97 -9.11
N PRO A 111 22.51 6.45 -10.35
CA PRO A 111 21.55 5.43 -10.78
C PRO A 111 21.66 4.10 -10.02
N VAL A 112 22.87 3.69 -9.62
CA VAL A 112 23.11 2.39 -8.96
C VAL A 112 22.60 2.43 -7.52
N GLU A 113 22.95 3.49 -6.81
CA GLU A 113 22.57 3.77 -5.43
C GLU A 113 21.06 4.02 -5.35
N GLN A 114 20.52 4.82 -6.28
CA GLN A 114 19.07 5.00 -6.39
C GLN A 114 18.34 3.66 -6.64
N ALA A 115 18.91 2.72 -7.41
CA ALA A 115 18.30 1.40 -7.62
C ALA A 115 18.19 0.62 -6.30
N LEU A 116 19.23 0.68 -5.46
CA LEU A 116 19.25 0.04 -4.16
C LEU A 116 18.14 0.61 -3.26
N HIS A 117 18.05 1.92 -3.11
CA HIS A 117 17.00 2.54 -2.29
C HIS A 117 15.60 2.35 -2.90
N SER A 118 15.47 2.42 -4.23
CA SER A 118 14.20 2.21 -4.92
C SER A 118 13.66 0.79 -4.77
N SER A 119 14.51 -0.19 -4.46
CA SER A 119 14.07 -1.56 -4.19
C SER A 119 13.08 -1.63 -3.02
N LEU A 120 13.27 -0.81 -1.98
CA LEU A 120 12.35 -0.68 -0.86
C LEU A 120 11.02 -0.01 -1.28
N THR A 121 11.06 0.99 -2.16
CA THR A 121 9.84 1.56 -2.75
C THR A 121 9.04 0.50 -3.50
N LEU A 122 9.70 -0.31 -4.32
CA LEU A 122 9.06 -1.36 -5.11
C LEU A 122 8.49 -2.46 -4.21
N ALA A 123 9.22 -2.88 -3.17
CA ALA A 123 8.74 -3.81 -2.16
C ALA A 123 7.52 -3.24 -1.42
N GLY A 124 7.59 -1.98 -1.00
CA GLY A 124 6.48 -1.26 -0.36
C GLY A 124 5.25 -1.16 -1.25
N PHE A 125 5.42 -0.85 -2.54
CA PHE A 125 4.33 -0.84 -3.50
C PHE A 125 3.72 -2.23 -3.71
N ALA A 126 4.54 -3.27 -3.82
CA ALA A 126 4.06 -4.65 -3.93
C ALA A 126 3.24 -5.07 -2.68
N LEU A 127 3.68 -4.68 -1.48
CA LEU A 127 2.94 -4.89 -0.24
C LEU A 127 1.63 -4.09 -0.21
N LEU A 128 1.66 -2.80 -0.54
CA LEU A 128 0.47 -1.96 -0.65
C LEU A 128 -0.56 -2.59 -1.59
N TRP A 129 -0.11 -3.01 -2.78
CA TRP A 129 -0.95 -3.68 -3.76
C TRP A 129 -1.54 -4.98 -3.21
N LYS A 130 -0.72 -5.83 -2.60
CA LYS A 130 -1.14 -7.10 -1.98
C LYS A 130 -2.17 -6.90 -0.88
N PHE A 131 -1.96 -5.94 0.02
CA PHE A 131 -2.88 -5.67 1.13
C PHE A 131 -4.16 -4.96 0.68
N SER A 132 -4.06 -4.06 -0.30
CA SER A 132 -5.25 -3.47 -0.91
C SER A 132 -6.13 -4.54 -1.57
N ARG A 133 -5.54 -5.55 -2.24
CA ARG A 133 -6.29 -6.68 -2.83
C ARG A 133 -6.99 -7.56 -1.82
N ARG A 134 -6.39 -7.77 -0.65
CA ARG A 134 -6.94 -8.60 0.43
C ARG A 134 -8.06 -7.89 1.21
N GLY A 135 -8.25 -6.59 0.96
CA GLY A 135 -9.16 -5.74 1.71
C GLY A 135 -8.59 -5.36 3.09
N GLY A 136 -9.19 -4.33 3.68
CA GLY A 136 -8.82 -3.83 5.00
C GLY A 136 -7.97 -2.56 5.01
N LEU A 137 -7.65 -2.01 3.83
CA LEU A 137 -7.13 -0.65 3.68
C LEU A 137 -8.23 0.27 3.15
N THR A 138 -8.47 1.37 3.85
CA THR A 138 -9.33 2.46 3.39
C THR A 138 -8.70 3.22 2.23
N ASP A 139 -9.44 4.15 1.62
CA ASP A 139 -8.90 5.05 0.59
C ASP A 139 -7.85 5.99 1.18
N LEU A 140 -8.04 6.45 2.43
CA LEU A 140 -7.07 7.30 3.13
C LEU A 140 -5.76 6.55 3.43
N ASP A 141 -5.84 5.32 3.94
CA ASP A 141 -4.63 4.51 4.22
C ASP A 141 -3.81 4.31 2.95
N PHE A 142 -4.49 4.01 1.84
CA PHE A 142 -3.84 3.81 0.56
C PHE A 142 -3.18 5.09 0.06
N LEU A 143 -3.88 6.23 0.15
CA LEU A 143 -3.33 7.53 -0.21
C LEU A 143 -2.08 7.85 0.62
N LEU A 144 -2.13 7.69 1.94
CA LEU A 144 -1.00 7.99 2.82
C LEU A 144 0.23 7.14 2.49
N ILE A 145 0.04 5.83 2.30
CA ILE A 145 1.15 4.95 1.91
C ILE A 145 1.66 5.30 0.50
N ALA A 146 0.79 5.64 -0.46
CA ALA A 146 1.21 6.10 -1.78
C ALA A 146 1.99 7.42 -1.73
N VAL A 147 1.60 8.36 -0.85
CA VAL A 147 2.35 9.60 -0.59
C VAL A 147 3.73 9.28 -0.03
N PHE A 148 3.81 8.40 0.99
CA PHE A 148 5.09 7.96 1.54
C PHE A 148 6.00 7.37 0.45
N LEU A 149 5.48 6.44 -0.36
CA LEU A 149 6.26 5.81 -1.45
C LEU A 149 6.70 6.83 -2.51
N SER A 150 5.90 7.87 -2.75
CA SER A 150 6.27 8.97 -3.65
C SER A 150 7.43 9.80 -3.08
N VAL A 151 7.34 10.19 -1.79
CA VAL A 151 8.41 10.92 -1.10
C VAL A 151 9.68 10.07 -0.99
N HIS A 152 9.55 8.77 -0.72
CA HIS A 152 10.68 7.83 -0.69
C HIS A 152 11.36 7.71 -2.08
N SER A 153 10.59 7.77 -3.16
CA SER A 153 11.14 7.77 -4.53
C SER A 153 11.93 9.04 -4.84
N ILE A 154 11.44 10.19 -4.34
CA ILE A 154 12.15 11.47 -4.40
C ILE A 154 13.44 11.36 -3.57
N ALA A 155 13.35 10.91 -2.32
CA ALA A 155 14.52 10.74 -1.45
C ALA A 155 15.61 9.88 -2.11
N ALA A 156 15.23 8.71 -2.62
CA ALA A 156 16.14 7.76 -3.27
C ALA A 156 16.92 8.36 -4.44
N ARG A 157 16.33 9.29 -5.21
CA ARG A 157 17.03 9.95 -6.33
C ARG A 157 18.21 10.78 -5.89
N TRP A 158 18.11 11.39 -4.71
CA TRP A 158 19.15 12.24 -4.15
C TRP A 158 19.80 11.62 -2.91
N LEU A 159 19.66 10.30 -2.75
CA LEU A 159 20.22 9.54 -1.63
C LEU A 159 19.90 10.16 -0.26
N TYR A 160 18.68 10.71 -0.13
CA TYR A 160 18.14 11.38 1.06
C TYR A 160 18.88 12.68 1.41
N SER A 161 20.19 12.59 1.64
CA SER A 161 21.10 13.66 2.05
C SER A 161 21.24 14.81 1.06
N ASN A 162 20.93 14.60 -0.23
CA ASN A 162 21.14 15.59 -1.28
C ASN A 162 19.84 16.14 -1.87
N VAL A 163 18.68 15.90 -1.24
CA VAL A 163 17.40 16.41 -1.76
C VAL A 163 17.43 17.94 -1.68
N PRO A 164 17.28 18.65 -2.81
CA PRO A 164 17.49 20.10 -2.85
C PRO A 164 16.25 20.88 -2.40
N TYR A 165 15.65 20.49 -1.26
CA TYR A 165 14.42 21.09 -0.75
C TYR A 165 14.59 22.57 -0.43
N ASP A 166 15.76 22.98 0.06
CA ASP A 166 16.02 24.39 0.42
C ASP A 166 16.12 25.24 -0.85
N ALA A 167 16.85 24.76 -1.86
CA ALA A 167 16.93 25.41 -3.16
C ALA A 167 15.55 25.53 -3.84
N TRP A 168 14.70 24.50 -3.73
CA TRP A 168 13.31 24.58 -4.21
C TRP A 168 12.51 25.64 -3.44
N GLY A 169 12.67 25.71 -2.12
CA GLY A 169 12.04 26.73 -1.28
C GLY A 169 12.45 28.14 -1.68
N GLN A 170 13.74 28.36 -1.90
CA GLN A 170 14.27 29.64 -2.35
C GLN A 170 13.76 30.01 -3.75
N ALA A 171 13.74 29.06 -4.68
CA ALA A 171 13.31 29.30 -6.06
C ALA A 171 11.80 29.54 -6.19
N LEU A 172 10.97 28.82 -5.42
CA LEU A 172 9.51 28.87 -5.54
C LEU A 172 8.85 29.88 -4.60
N PHE A 173 9.44 30.11 -3.42
CA PHE A 173 8.83 30.89 -2.35
C PHE A 173 9.74 31.99 -1.80
N HIS A 174 10.95 32.17 -2.34
CA HIS A 174 11.97 33.09 -1.81
C HIS A 174 12.25 32.88 -0.32
N PHE A 175 12.19 31.61 0.11
CA PHE A 175 12.29 31.22 1.51
C PHE A 175 13.30 30.08 1.68
N SER A 176 14.29 30.27 2.56
CA SER A 176 15.22 29.21 2.96
C SER A 176 14.74 28.57 4.26
N ILE A 177 14.45 27.27 4.19
CA ILE A 177 14.13 26.42 5.32
C ILE A 177 15.35 26.30 6.22
N ASP A 178 16.52 26.05 5.63
CA ASP A 178 17.76 25.84 6.38
C ASP A 178 18.13 27.10 7.18
N GLN A 179 18.08 28.29 6.57
CA GLN A 179 18.35 29.54 7.29
C GLN A 179 17.31 29.83 8.38
N SER A 180 16.04 29.48 8.15
CA SER A 180 14.97 29.75 9.11
C SER A 180 15.09 28.93 10.39
N PHE A 181 15.64 27.72 10.30
CA PHE A 181 15.87 26.84 11.44
C PHE A 181 17.34 26.76 11.89
N GLY A 182 18.25 27.44 11.19
CA GLY A 182 19.70 27.36 11.44
C GLY A 182 20.28 25.97 11.16
N TRP A 183 19.72 25.24 10.21
CA TRP A 183 20.16 23.89 9.88
C TRP A 183 21.45 23.93 9.05
N THR A 184 22.37 23.04 9.40
CA THR A 184 23.66 22.88 8.72
C THR A 184 23.75 21.58 7.93
N ARG A 185 22.71 20.73 8.02
CA ARG A 185 22.61 19.47 7.30
C ARG A 185 21.24 19.32 6.65
N ASN A 186 21.14 18.38 5.74
CA ASN A 186 19.89 18.02 5.09
C ASN A 186 19.06 17.14 6.06
N HIS A 187 17.76 17.43 6.18
CA HIS A 187 16.85 16.68 7.06
C HIS A 187 15.77 15.89 6.31
N PHE A 188 16.01 15.54 5.04
CA PHE A 188 15.01 14.83 4.26
C PHE A 188 14.84 13.37 4.70
N ASP A 189 15.88 12.70 5.21
CA ASP A 189 15.77 11.40 5.88
C ASP A 189 14.79 11.44 7.05
N ARG A 190 14.93 12.41 7.95
CA ARG A 190 14.09 12.66 9.11
C ARG A 190 12.65 12.86 8.73
N LEU A 191 12.41 13.58 7.64
CA LEU A 191 11.07 13.71 7.06
C LEU A 191 10.54 12.35 6.61
N VAL A 192 11.34 11.54 5.91
CA VAL A 192 10.94 10.19 5.49
C VAL A 192 10.63 9.31 6.71
N HIS A 193 11.47 9.30 7.75
CA HIS A 193 11.22 8.54 8.98
C HIS A 193 9.95 9.00 9.68
N PHE A 194 9.74 10.30 9.84
CA PHE A 194 8.48 10.83 10.37
C PHE A 194 7.26 10.38 9.55
N LEU A 195 7.34 10.48 8.21
CA LEU A 195 6.29 10.05 7.30
C LEU A 195 6.07 8.53 7.34
N PHE A 196 7.10 7.73 7.60
CA PHE A 196 6.95 6.28 7.75
C PHE A 196 5.96 5.96 8.87
N GLY A 197 6.17 6.53 10.06
CA GLY A 197 5.24 6.38 11.17
C GLY A 197 3.85 6.95 10.86
N LEU A 198 3.80 8.17 10.32
CA LEU A 198 2.56 8.87 10.03
C LEU A 198 1.68 8.10 9.03
N CYS A 199 2.28 7.58 7.96
CA CYS A 199 1.56 7.01 6.83
C CYS A 199 1.22 5.53 7.00
N PHE A 200 2.07 4.73 7.68
CA PHE A 200 1.80 3.30 7.85
C PHE A 200 0.91 2.99 9.05
N THR A 201 0.96 3.78 10.12
CA THR A 201 0.15 3.57 11.34
C THR A 201 -1.35 3.42 11.06
N PRO A 202 -2.04 4.33 10.34
CA PRO A 202 -3.46 4.19 10.08
C PRO A 202 -3.79 2.97 9.22
N GLY A 203 -2.94 2.64 8.24
CA GLY A 203 -3.07 1.42 7.44
C GLY A 203 -2.97 0.13 8.27
N ALA A 204 -2.03 0.09 9.23
CA ALA A 204 -1.90 -1.03 10.16
C ALA A 204 -3.14 -1.16 11.06
N ILE A 205 -3.63 -0.05 11.62
CA ILE A 205 -4.87 -0.02 12.43
C ILE A 205 -6.07 -0.51 11.62
N SER A 206 -6.30 0.02 10.43
CA SER A 206 -7.40 -0.37 9.54
C SER A 206 -7.32 -1.85 9.18
N TYR A 207 -6.12 -2.37 8.90
CA TYR A 207 -5.94 -3.78 8.59
C TYR A 207 -6.23 -4.67 9.82
N LEU A 208 -5.68 -4.33 10.99
CA LEU A 208 -5.87 -5.09 12.23
C LEU A 208 -7.33 -5.10 12.68
N THR A 209 -8.01 -3.96 12.60
CA THR A 209 -9.42 -3.86 12.98
C THR A 209 -10.32 -4.63 12.01
N SER A 210 -10.16 -4.42 10.70
CA SER A 210 -11.04 -5.01 9.69
C SER A 210 -10.76 -6.48 9.38
N ARG A 211 -9.52 -6.95 9.52
CA ARG A 211 -9.09 -8.31 9.15
C ARG A 211 -8.80 -9.21 10.34
N ARG A 212 -8.46 -8.64 11.50
CA ARG A 212 -8.17 -9.40 12.73
C ARG A 212 -9.20 -9.17 13.83
N GLY A 213 -10.15 -8.26 13.63
CA GLY A 213 -11.21 -7.98 14.62
C GLY A 213 -10.68 -7.37 15.92
N LEU A 214 -9.50 -6.76 15.88
CA LEU A 214 -8.94 -6.07 17.05
C LEU A 214 -9.66 -4.74 17.28
N SER A 215 -9.65 -4.27 18.52
CA SER A 215 -10.11 -2.91 18.83
C SER A 215 -9.15 -1.88 18.21
N VAL A 216 -9.64 -0.68 17.91
CA VAL A 216 -8.81 0.41 17.37
C VAL A 216 -7.65 0.73 18.32
N ARG A 217 -7.89 0.74 19.64
CA ARG A 217 -6.85 1.00 20.65
C ARG A 217 -5.74 -0.04 20.63
N LEU A 218 -6.10 -1.33 20.59
CA LEU A 218 -5.11 -2.41 20.50
C LEU A 218 -4.38 -2.38 19.16
N GLY A 219 -5.11 -2.10 18.07
CA GLY A 219 -4.53 -1.90 16.74
C GLY A 219 -3.52 -0.76 16.71
N PHE A 220 -3.78 0.34 17.41
CA PHE A 220 -2.86 1.48 17.53
C PHE A 220 -1.59 1.11 18.30
N TYR A 221 -1.70 0.46 19.47
CA TYR A 221 -0.51 0.02 20.19
C TYR A 221 0.35 -0.93 19.36
N ILE A 222 -0.27 -1.91 18.69
CA ILE A 222 0.46 -2.83 17.79
C ILE A 222 1.08 -2.07 16.62
N ALA A 223 0.39 -1.09 16.04
CA ALA A 223 0.90 -0.30 14.92
C ALA A 223 2.11 0.54 15.32
N VAL A 224 2.05 1.25 16.46
CA VAL A 224 3.18 2.02 16.99
C VAL A 224 4.36 1.10 17.31
N SER A 225 4.12 -0.02 18.01
CA SER A 225 5.17 -1.00 18.29
C SER A 225 5.77 -1.58 17.01
N ALA A 226 4.96 -1.86 15.99
CA ALA A 226 5.45 -2.34 14.70
C ALA A 226 6.37 -1.31 14.04
N VAL A 227 5.97 -0.02 14.00
CA VAL A 227 6.82 1.06 13.47
C VAL A 227 8.14 1.17 14.22
N MET A 228 8.11 1.15 15.55
CA MET A 228 9.32 1.21 16.39
C MET A 228 10.24 0.03 16.11
N VAL A 229 9.71 -1.19 16.08
CA VAL A 229 10.48 -2.40 15.80
C VAL A 229 11.05 -2.36 14.39
N THR A 230 10.26 -2.02 13.36
CA THR A 230 10.78 -1.96 12.00
C THR A 230 11.83 -0.87 11.83
N SER A 231 11.71 0.26 12.53
CA SER A 231 12.72 1.32 12.49
C SER A 231 14.01 0.83 13.14
N LEU A 232 13.94 0.21 14.32
CA LEU A 232 15.10 -0.41 14.97
C LEU A 232 15.83 -1.42 14.07
N TRP A 233 15.06 -2.31 13.41
CA TRP A 233 15.64 -3.30 12.51
C TRP A 233 16.29 -2.67 11.28
N TYR A 234 15.73 -1.56 10.78
CA TYR A 234 16.31 -0.80 9.67
C TYR A 234 17.65 -0.17 10.09
N GLU A 235 17.69 0.53 11.23
CA GLU A 235 18.93 1.11 11.77
C GLU A 235 20.00 0.04 12.07
N TRP A 236 19.59 -1.12 12.58
CA TRP A 236 20.52 -2.24 12.79
C TRP A 236 21.07 -2.81 11.49
N PHE A 237 20.27 -2.83 10.42
CA PHE A 237 20.74 -3.23 9.11
C PHE A 237 21.77 -2.23 8.57
N GLU A 238 21.50 -0.93 8.66
CA GLU A 238 22.47 0.10 8.23
C GLU A 238 23.73 0.09 9.09
N PHE A 239 23.59 -0.09 10.41
CA PHE A 239 24.73 -0.31 11.30
C PHE A 239 25.56 -1.54 10.87
N ALA A 240 24.91 -2.65 10.52
CA ALA A 240 25.59 -3.85 10.05
C ALA A 240 26.36 -3.63 8.74
N VAL A 241 25.80 -2.85 7.81
CA VAL A 241 26.49 -2.45 6.58
C VAL A 241 27.66 -1.52 6.90
N ALA A 242 27.45 -0.50 7.73
CA ALA A 242 28.47 0.47 8.13
C ALA A 242 29.71 -0.21 8.78
N MET A 243 29.53 -1.29 9.55
CA MET A 243 30.64 -2.07 10.12
C MET A 243 31.54 -2.74 9.06
N THR A 244 31.08 -2.87 7.81
CA THR A 244 31.84 -3.48 6.72
C THR A 244 32.51 -2.46 5.79
N LEU A 245 32.23 -1.18 5.99
CA LEU A 245 32.69 -0.07 5.15
C LEU A 245 33.87 0.68 5.80
N SER A 246 34.57 1.48 5.00
CA SER A 246 35.50 2.48 5.55
C SER A 246 34.72 3.53 6.34
N SER A 247 35.39 4.30 7.21
CA SER A 247 34.72 5.36 7.98
C SER A 247 34.06 6.42 7.09
N GLU A 248 34.70 6.76 5.96
CA GLU A 248 34.18 7.74 5.00
C GLU A 248 32.97 7.17 4.23
N ASP A 249 33.05 5.92 3.78
CA ASP A 249 31.95 5.25 3.10
C ASP A 249 30.74 5.03 4.02
N ALA A 250 30.98 4.72 5.30
CA ALA A 250 29.92 4.54 6.30
C ALA A 250 29.19 5.87 6.59
N GLU A 251 29.93 6.97 6.73
CA GLU A 251 29.35 8.32 6.90
C GLU A 251 28.49 8.69 5.69
N SER A 252 29.00 8.43 4.48
CA SER A 252 28.28 8.73 3.23
C SER A 252 27.08 7.81 3.00
N TYR A 253 27.17 6.52 3.37
CA TYR A 253 26.10 5.54 3.16
C TYR A 253 24.91 5.81 4.11
N ASN A 254 25.19 6.06 5.39
CA ASN A 254 24.15 6.36 6.37
C ASN A 254 23.60 7.78 6.21
N GLY A 255 24.33 8.69 5.57
CA GLY A 255 23.89 10.08 5.40
C GLY A 255 23.92 10.89 6.70
N GLN A 256 24.81 10.56 7.64
CA GLN A 256 24.85 11.17 8.97
C GLN A 256 25.17 12.66 8.94
N GLN A 257 25.94 13.14 7.95
CA GLN A 257 26.28 14.55 7.78
C GLN A 257 26.82 15.19 9.07
N GLY A 258 27.64 14.44 9.82
CA GLY A 258 28.24 14.82 11.10
C GLY A 258 27.32 14.69 12.32
N ASP A 259 26.12 14.12 12.20
CA ASP A 259 25.21 13.90 13.33
C ASP A 259 25.36 12.49 13.93
N MET A 260 26.12 12.38 15.01
CA MET A 260 26.32 11.10 15.71
C MET A 260 25.03 10.48 16.30
N TRP A 261 23.94 11.23 16.36
CA TRP A 261 22.65 10.77 16.91
C TRP A 261 21.61 10.43 15.84
N ASP A 262 22.02 10.32 14.57
CA ASP A 262 21.10 10.23 13.44
C ASP A 262 20.07 9.10 13.60
N ALA A 263 20.55 7.87 13.69
CA ALA A 263 19.73 6.68 13.90
C ALA A 263 18.73 6.82 15.07
N HIS A 264 19.15 7.46 16.18
CA HIS A 264 18.29 7.67 17.34
C HIS A 264 17.17 8.66 17.04
N LYS A 265 17.49 9.76 16.35
CA LYS A 265 16.54 10.79 15.94
C LYS A 265 15.57 10.25 14.89
N ASP A 266 16.05 9.42 13.97
CA ASP A 266 15.23 8.79 12.94
C ASP A 266 14.21 7.82 13.52
N MET A 267 14.63 6.91 14.41
CA MET A 267 13.70 6.05 15.15
C MET A 267 12.70 6.85 15.99
N LEU A 268 13.15 7.93 16.64
CA LEU A 268 12.28 8.81 17.42
C LEU A 268 11.24 9.48 16.52
N LEU A 269 11.65 10.01 15.36
CA LEU A 269 10.76 10.68 14.42
C LEU A 269 9.73 9.71 13.82
N ALA A 270 10.13 8.49 13.49
CA ALA A 270 9.18 7.44 13.08
C ALA A 270 8.15 7.13 14.18
N THR A 271 8.60 7.10 15.43
CA THR A 271 7.69 6.94 16.57
C THR A 271 6.73 8.13 16.68
N LEU A 272 7.24 9.36 16.63
CA LEU A 272 6.44 10.59 16.72
C LEU A 272 5.41 10.69 15.58
N GLY A 273 5.78 10.33 14.36
CA GLY A 273 4.86 10.25 13.23
C GLY A 273 3.68 9.32 13.49
N SER A 274 3.93 8.18 14.14
CA SER A 274 2.89 7.23 14.54
C SER A 274 1.98 7.81 15.63
N LEU A 275 2.56 8.53 16.60
CA LEU A 275 1.85 9.10 17.74
C LEU A 275 0.90 10.25 17.37
N VAL A 276 1.01 10.83 16.18
CA VAL A 276 0.01 11.79 15.64
C VAL A 276 -1.41 11.21 15.69
N TRP A 277 -1.55 9.88 15.55
CA TRP A 277 -2.84 9.19 15.58
C TRP A 277 -3.35 8.83 16.98
N ALA A 278 -2.61 9.17 18.05
CA ALA A 278 -2.97 8.78 19.42
C ALA A 278 -4.34 9.30 19.82
N TRP A 279 -4.65 10.57 19.57
CA TRP A 279 -5.91 11.17 19.98
C TRP A 279 -7.13 10.45 19.35
N SER A 280 -7.09 10.22 18.04
CA SER A 280 -8.19 9.57 17.31
C SER A 280 -8.31 8.08 17.70
N ALA A 281 -7.19 7.39 17.88
CA ALA A 281 -7.19 5.98 18.25
C ALA A 281 -7.63 5.71 19.69
N LEU A 282 -7.17 6.52 20.65
CA LEU A 282 -7.47 6.34 22.07
C LEU A 282 -8.92 6.68 22.42
N ARG A 283 -9.52 7.63 21.69
CA ARG A 283 -10.94 7.99 21.81
C ARG A 283 -11.90 7.08 21.07
N ALA A 284 -11.39 6.17 20.24
CA ALA A 284 -12.23 5.21 19.56
C ALA A 284 -13.03 4.40 20.60
N PRO A 285 -14.35 4.17 20.37
CA PRO A 285 -15.15 3.34 21.25
C PRO A 285 -14.48 1.99 21.42
N SER A 286 -14.39 1.51 22.67
CA SER A 286 -14.00 0.14 22.97
C SER A 286 -15.09 -0.77 22.43
N GLY A 287 -15.01 -1.11 21.14
CA GLY A 287 -15.92 -2.05 20.50
C GLY A 287 -15.70 -3.42 21.12
N GLY A 288 -16.44 -3.71 22.20
CA GLY A 288 -16.66 -5.08 22.64
C GLY A 288 -17.30 -5.85 21.49
N ARG A 289 -16.88 -7.12 21.33
CA ARG A 289 -17.63 -8.08 20.52
C ARG A 289 -19.11 -7.88 20.81
N ARG A 290 -19.93 -7.56 19.80
CA ARG A 290 -21.37 -7.82 19.94
C ARG A 290 -21.47 -9.29 20.33
N PRO A 291 -22.10 -9.65 21.46
CA PRO A 291 -22.47 -11.03 21.69
C PRO A 291 -23.21 -11.48 20.43
N HIS A 292 -22.88 -12.65 19.91
CA HIS A 292 -23.77 -13.32 18.98
C HIS A 292 -25.16 -13.24 19.60
N ALA A 293 -26.07 -12.48 18.98
CA ALA A 293 -27.46 -12.49 19.38
C ALA A 293 -27.88 -13.96 19.39
N GLY A 294 -28.35 -14.41 20.56
CA GLY A 294 -28.80 -15.77 20.76
C GLY A 294 -29.75 -16.14 19.64
N VAL A 295 -29.51 -17.31 19.06
CA VAL A 295 -30.57 -18.04 18.38
C VAL A 295 -31.47 -18.54 19.52
N GLU A 296 -32.43 -17.70 19.89
CA GLU A 296 -33.65 -18.17 20.55
C GLU A 296 -34.72 -18.34 19.47
N GLN A 297 -35.42 -19.47 19.61
CA GLN A 297 -36.50 -20.05 18.81
C GLN A 297 -36.06 -20.94 17.64
#